data_AF-A0A7R9GJU3-F1
#
_entry.id   AF-A0A7R9GJU3-F1
#
_cell.length_a   1.000
_cell.length_b   1.000
_cell.length_c   1.000
_cell.angle_alpha   90.00
_cell.angle_beta   90.00
_cell.angle_gamma   90.00
#
_symmetry.space_group_name_H-M   'P 1'
#
loop_
_entity.id
_entity.type
_entity.pdbx_description
1 polymer ?
#
loop_
_entity_poly.entity_id
_entity_poly.type
_entity_poly.pdbx_seq_one_letter_code
_entity_poly.pdbx_strand_id
1 'polypeptide(L)'
;MTLLELGVNRYKQLLSQRKTIYEKLKSALQIVAAKHGERILETKSNNISLAFTLDNYPKEDVSKLGSMLFTRNVSGARVVSGLETKTVADVRLC
;
A
#
# COMPACT_ATOMS: atom_id res chain seq x y z
N MET A 1 -16.33 -23.52 5.00
CA MET A 1 -17.30 -22.97 4.02
C MET A 1 -17.42 -21.47 4.26
N THR A 2 -16.57 -20.61 3.68
CA THR A 2 -16.42 -19.22 4.16
C THR A 2 -17.65 -18.34 3.96
N LEU A 3 -18.31 -18.40 2.80
CA LEU A 3 -19.48 -17.54 2.51
C LEU A 3 -20.73 -17.96 3.29
N LEU A 4 -20.91 -19.26 3.53
CA LEU A 4 -22.03 -19.80 4.30
C LEU A 4 -21.87 -19.47 5.80
N GLU A 5 -20.64 -19.50 6.32
CA GLU A 5 -20.31 -19.09 7.70
C GLU A 5 -20.43 -17.58 7.90
N LEU A 6 -20.05 -16.76 6.92
CA LEU A 6 -20.19 -15.30 6.99
C LEU A 6 -21.66 -14.88 6.86
N GLY A 7 -22.37 -15.44 5.88
CA GLY A 7 -23.64 -14.91 5.42
C GLY A 7 -23.52 -13.52 4.76
N VAL A 8 -24.60 -13.10 4.09
CA VAL A 8 -24.62 -11.87 3.30
C VAL A 8 -24.39 -10.62 4.16
N ASN A 9 -24.93 -10.61 5.39
CA ASN A 9 -24.85 -9.45 6.27
C ASN A 9 -23.41 -9.20 6.77
N ARG A 10 -22.71 -10.25 7.23
CA ARG A 10 -21.33 -10.13 7.70
C ARG A 10 -20.39 -9.79 6.55
N TYR A 11 -20.65 -10.31 5.35
CA TYR A 11 -19.89 -9.94 4.16
C TYR A 11 -20.04 -8.44 3.84
N LYS A 12 -21.27 -7.92 3.84
CA LYS A 12 -21.52 -6.46 3.65
C LYS A 12 -20.85 -5.62 4.74
N GLN A 13 -20.83 -6.10 5.98
CA GLN A 13 -20.14 -5.46 7.10
C GLN A 13 -18.61 -5.42 6.90
N LEU A 14 -18.00 -6.50 6.39
CA LEU A 14 -16.56 -6.50 6.08
C LEU A 14 -16.22 -5.48 4.97
N LEU A 15 -17.10 -5.34 3.97
CA LEU A 15 -16.93 -4.34 2.91
C LEU A 15 -17.00 -2.90 3.45
N SER A 16 -17.88 -2.62 4.42
CA SER A 16 -17.94 -1.28 5.03
C SER A 16 -16.74 -1.02 5.94
N GLN A 17 -16.33 -2.01 6.74
CA GLN A 17 -15.12 -1.93 7.58
C GLN A 17 -13.87 -1.67 6.75
N ARG A 18 -13.73 -2.32 5.58
CA ARG A 18 -12.60 -2.10 4.66
C ARG A 18 -12.47 -0.63 4.26
N LYS A 19 -13.59 0.04 3.94
CA LYS A 19 -13.58 1.48 3.57
C LYS A 19 -13.11 2.35 4.74
N THR A 20 -13.58 2.06 5.95
CA THR A 20 -13.15 2.77 7.16
C THR A 20 -11.67 2.55 7.46
N ILE A 21 -11.18 1.31 7.32
CA ILE A 21 -9.78 0.98 7.52
C ILE A 21 -8.89 1.67 6.48
N TYR A 22 -9.35 1.76 5.24
CA TYR A 22 -8.63 2.46 4.17
C TYR A 22 -8.38 3.94 4.52
N GLU A 23 -9.41 4.66 4.98
CA GLU A 23 -9.24 6.07 5.38
C GLU A 23 -8.33 6.20 6.61
N LYS A 24 -8.46 5.30 7.59
CA LYS A 24 -7.56 5.29 8.76
C LYS A 24 -6.10 5.06 8.36
N LEU A 25 -5.86 4.10 7.46
CA LEU A 25 -4.53 3.80 6.93
C LEU A 25 -3.97 5.00 6.17
N LYS A 26 -4.78 5.65 5.32
CA LYS A 26 -4.38 6.85 4.59
C LYS A 26 -3.95 7.96 5.53
N SER A 27 -4.76 8.30 6.53
CA SER A 27 -4.43 9.37 7.48
C SER A 27 -3.17 9.06 8.29
N ALA A 28 -3.02 7.82 8.79
CA ALA A 28 -1.81 7.43 9.52
C ALA A 28 -0.56 7.49 8.64
N LEU A 29 -0.67 7.04 7.39
CA LEU A 29 0.42 7.04 6.44
C LEU A 29 0.80 8.47 6.01
N GLN A 30 -0.15 9.41 5.94
CA GLN A 30 0.13 10.84 5.69
C GLN A 30 0.99 11.44 6.80
N ILE A 31 0.69 11.12 8.07
CA ILE A 31 1.47 11.59 9.21
C ILE A 31 2.91 11.06 9.14
N VAL A 32 3.07 9.77 8.83
CA VAL A 32 4.39 9.15 8.68
C VAL A 32 5.15 9.75 7.51
N ALA A 33 4.50 9.91 6.35
CA ALA A 33 5.12 10.50 5.17
C ALA A 33 5.62 11.92 5.47
N ALA A 34 4.76 12.78 6.06
CA ALA A 34 5.12 14.15 6.42
C ALA A 34 6.31 14.22 7.38
N LYS A 35 6.39 13.29 8.36
CA LYS A 35 7.52 13.20 9.30
C LYS A 35 8.86 12.96 8.60
N HIS A 36 8.84 12.26 7.47
CA HIS A 36 10.04 11.93 6.69
C HIS A 36 10.24 12.86 5.47
N GLY A 37 9.47 13.95 5.35
CA GLY A 37 9.52 14.85 4.20
C GLY A 37 8.92 14.27 2.92
N GLU A 38 8.18 13.17 3.03
CA GLU A 38 7.53 12.46 1.94
C GLU A 38 6.04 12.83 1.81
N ARG A 39 5.40 12.41 0.72
CA ARG A 39 3.98 12.64 0.46
C ARG A 39 3.25 11.39 -0.01
N ILE A 40 1.95 11.33 0.23
CA ILE A 40 1.09 10.30 -0.37
C ILE A 40 0.86 10.59 -1.86
N LEU A 41 0.84 9.53 -2.67
CA LEU A 41 0.41 9.60 -4.06
C LEU A 41 -1.12 9.61 -4.16
N GLU A 42 -1.67 10.66 -4.77
CA GLU A 42 -3.11 10.74 -5.01
C GLU A 42 -3.53 9.82 -6.15
N THR A 43 -4.31 8.80 -5.83
CA THR A 43 -4.82 7.81 -6.80
C THR A 43 -6.34 7.73 -6.71
N LYS A 44 -7.04 8.66 -7.36
CA LYS A 44 -8.52 8.78 -7.27
C LYS A 44 -9.29 7.53 -7.70
N SER A 45 -8.70 6.71 -8.57
CA SER A 45 -9.30 5.46 -9.05
C SER A 45 -8.95 4.22 -8.21
N ASN A 46 -7.98 4.32 -7.29
CA ASN A 46 -7.54 3.19 -6.48
C ASN A 46 -8.01 3.32 -5.03
N ASN A 47 -9.09 2.60 -4.70
CA ASN A 47 -9.69 2.63 -3.36
C ASN A 47 -9.25 1.45 -2.48
N ILE A 48 -8.15 0.78 -2.84
CA ILE A 48 -7.68 -0.43 -2.18
C ILE A 48 -6.22 -0.28 -1.77
N SER A 49 -5.35 0.16 -2.68
CA SER A 49 -3.91 0.32 -2.42
C SER A 49 -3.55 1.79 -2.23
N LEU A 50 -2.56 2.03 -1.37
CA LEU A 50 -1.97 3.35 -1.11
C LEU A 50 -0.47 3.27 -1.39
N ALA A 51 0.09 4.40 -1.82
CA ALA A 51 1.52 4.56 -2.00
C ALA A 51 1.95 5.95 -1.50
N PHE A 52 3.18 6.03 -1.01
CA PHE A 52 3.83 7.29 -0.62
C PHE A 52 5.22 7.32 -1.27
N THR A 53 5.75 8.52 -1.43
CA THR A 53 7.04 8.75 -2.08
C THR A 53 8.20 8.30 -1.19
N LEU A 54 9.34 8.05 -1.82
CA LEU A 54 10.64 7.83 -1.17
C LEU A 54 11.65 8.76 -1.83
N ASP A 55 11.27 10.03 -2.03
CA ASP A 55 12.05 11.03 -2.77
C ASP A 55 13.30 11.46 -2.00
N ASN A 56 13.23 11.47 -0.66
CA ASN A 56 14.33 11.80 0.25
C ASN A 56 15.08 10.56 0.76
N TYR A 57 14.76 9.37 0.26
CA TYR A 57 15.42 8.12 0.65
C TYR A 57 16.48 7.71 -0.39
N PRO A 58 17.67 7.22 0.03
CA PRO A 58 18.70 6.80 -0.92
C PRO A 58 18.21 5.67 -1.83
N LYS A 59 18.31 5.85 -3.16
CA LYS A 59 17.74 4.92 -4.16
C LYS A 59 18.36 3.52 -4.06
N GLU A 60 19.66 3.47 -3.80
CA GLU A 60 20.44 2.25 -3.55
C GLU A 60 19.95 1.45 -2.34
N ASP A 61 19.31 2.10 -1.37
CA ASP A 61 18.83 1.46 -0.14
C ASP A 61 17.34 1.12 -0.17
N VAL A 62 16.60 1.53 -1.22
CA VAL A 62 15.15 1.29 -1.34
C VAL A 62 14.82 -0.21 -1.23
N SER A 63 15.63 -1.09 -1.83
CA SER A 63 15.43 -2.55 -1.70
C SER A 63 15.65 -3.05 -0.26
N LYS A 64 16.63 -2.46 0.45
CA LYS A 64 16.90 -2.78 1.86
C LYS A 64 15.72 -2.39 2.75
N LEU A 65 15.05 -1.27 2.47
CA LEU A 65 13.84 -0.87 3.18
C LEU A 65 12.76 -1.95 3.11
N GLY A 66 12.55 -2.56 1.93
CA GLY A 66 11.62 -3.69 1.77
C GLY A 66 12.00 -4.88 2.66
N SER A 67 13.28 -5.24 2.68
CA SER A 67 13.82 -6.31 3.54
C SER A 67 13.68 -5.98 5.03
N MET A 68 13.87 -4.71 5.40
CA MET A 68 13.71 -4.22 6.76
C MET A 68 12.27 -4.27 7.27
N LEU A 69 11.29 -4.01 6.40
CA LEU A 69 9.87 -4.14 6.74
C LEU A 69 9.52 -5.61 6.95
N PHE A 70 9.97 -6.48 6.05
CA PHE A 70 9.72 -7.92 6.15
C PHE A 70 10.28 -8.54 7.44
N THR A 71 11.54 -8.21 7.79
CA THR A 71 12.17 -8.68 9.04
C THR A 71 11.50 -8.16 10.31
N ARG A 72 10.71 -7.08 10.22
CA ARG A 72 9.89 -6.53 11.30
C ARG A 72 8.44 -7.04 11.27
N ASN A 73 8.20 -8.18 10.62
CA ASN A 73 6.89 -8.82 10.48
C ASN A 73 5.84 -7.99 9.73
N VAL A 74 6.28 -7.06 8.86
CA VAL A 74 5.38 -6.35 7.96
C VAL A 74 5.24 -7.17 6.67
N SER A 75 4.07 -7.78 6.48
CA SER A 75 3.73 -8.51 5.26
C SER A 75 2.81 -7.66 4.35
N GLY A 76 2.83 -7.93 3.05
CA GLY A 76 1.98 -7.26 2.06
C GLY A 76 2.43 -5.85 1.66
N ALA A 77 3.46 -5.27 2.29
CA ALA A 77 4.08 -4.03 1.84
C ALA A 77 4.98 -4.28 0.63
N ARG A 78 4.84 -3.46 -0.42
CA ARG A 78 5.68 -3.50 -1.62
C ARG A 78 6.49 -2.22 -1.74
N VAL A 79 7.79 -2.36 -1.95
CA VAL A 79 8.69 -1.26 -2.23
C VAL A 79 9.06 -1.28 -3.71
N VAL A 80 9.02 -0.12 -4.36
CA VAL A 80 9.25 0.02 -5.81
C VAL A 80 10.36 1.05 -6.01
N SER A 81 11.49 0.63 -6.58
CA SER A 81 12.68 1.49 -6.80
C SER A 81 12.63 2.29 -8.10
N GLY A 82 11.74 1.93 -9.04
CA GLY A 82 11.69 2.52 -10.39
C GLY A 82 12.89 2.16 -11.29
N LEU A 83 13.79 1.28 -10.83
CA LEU A 83 14.92 0.78 -11.61
C LEU A 83 14.52 -0.43 -12.48
N GLU A 84 13.46 -1.13 -12.09
CA GLU A 84 12.95 -2.31 -12.80
C GLU A 84 11.76 -1.91 -13.68
N THR A 85 11.91 -2.02 -14.99
CA THR A 85 10.78 -1.90 -15.91
C THR A 85 10.07 -3.25 -16.00
N LYS A 86 8.78 -3.29 -15.64
CA LYS A 86 7.95 -4.51 -15.79
C LYS A 86 6.83 -4.26 -16.79
N THR A 87 6.69 -5.18 -17.73
CA THR A 87 5.60 -5.17 -18.70
C THR A 87 4.51 -6.11 -18.20
N VAL A 88 3.31 -5.58 -17.98
CA VAL A 88 2.14 -6.38 -17.60
C VAL A 88 1.05 -6.10 -18.63
N ALA A 89 0.59 -7.15 -19.32
CA ALA A 89 -0.45 -7.07 -20.34
C ALA A 89 -0.22 -5.93 -21.36
N ASP A 90 0.98 -5.89 -21.97
CA ASP A 90 1.44 -4.87 -22.94
C ASP A 90 1.54 -3.42 -22.45
N VAL A 91 1.34 -3.16 -21.16
CA VAL A 91 1.57 -1.84 -20.56
C VAL A 91 2.90 -1.84 -19.81
N ARG A 92 3.78 -0.88 -20.17
CA ARG A 92 5.04 -0.62 -19.45
C ARG A 92 4.75 0.19 -18.19
N LEU A 93 5.10 -0.37 -17.04
CA LEU A 93 5.07 0.35 -15.77
C LEU A 93 6.52 0.66 -15.37
N CYS A 94 6.80 1.97 -15.25
CA CYS A 94 8.06 2.52 -14.77
C CYS A 94 8.07 2.58 -13.23
#